data_AF-T1ARC8-F1
#
_entry.id   AF-T1ARC8-F1
#
_cell.length_a   1.000
_cell.length_b   1.000
_cell.length_c   1.000
_cell.angle_alpha   90.00
_cell.angle_beta   90.00
_cell.angle_gamma   90.00
#
_symmetry.space_group_name_H-M   'P 1'
#
loop_
_entity.id
_entity.type
_entity.pdbx_description
1 polymer ?
#
loop_
_entity_poly.entity_id
_entity_poly.type
_entity_poly.pdbx_seq_one_letter_code
_entity_poly.pdbx_strand_id
1 'polypeptide(L)'
;MHNVYRMSQSFGLSLVVCVLVLSAAVTPVKVEAETPFLGPVPKPVCQPGDRTEKGVDGQLTLAERSSGASTRPYNCNLAIVGEYAGQGAGHQLMWYGHCAYVTTEGFEAGQKGVPPLLHPGIQVLDVSNPRAPRYVTHLDDPASL
;
A
#
# COMPACT_ATOMS: atom_id res chain seq x y z
N MET A 1 32.08 -29.70 -58.55
CA MET A 1 31.14 -28.72 -57.95
C MET A 1 29.99 -29.36 -57.16
N HIS A 2 29.56 -30.60 -57.44
CA HIS A 2 28.50 -31.27 -56.66
C HIS A 2 28.88 -31.72 -55.23
N ASN A 3 30.17 -31.91 -54.91
CA ASN A 3 30.58 -32.48 -53.62
C ASN A 3 30.63 -31.46 -52.46
N VAL A 4 30.76 -30.16 -52.77
CA VAL A 4 30.86 -29.08 -51.76
C VAL A 4 29.47 -28.66 -51.25
N TYR A 5 28.45 -28.73 -52.10
CA TYR A 5 27.06 -28.39 -51.75
C TYR A 5 26.47 -29.36 -50.73
N ARG A 6 26.74 -30.67 -50.90
CA ARG A 6 26.23 -31.75 -50.04
C ARG A 6 26.76 -31.67 -48.60
N MET A 7 28.01 -31.22 -48.43
CA MET A 7 28.66 -31.06 -47.12
C MET A 7 28.12 -29.83 -46.36
N SER A 8 27.78 -28.75 -47.07
CA SER A 8 27.15 -27.56 -46.45
C SER A 8 25.74 -27.81 -45.93
N GLN A 9 24.96 -28.66 -46.62
CA GLN A 9 23.60 -29.01 -46.20
C GLN A 9 23.57 -29.93 -44.97
N SER A 10 24.55 -30.84 -44.83
CA SER A 10 24.64 -31.74 -43.66
C SER A 10 24.98 -30.98 -42.37
N PHE A 11 25.88 -29.99 -42.45
CA PHE A 11 26.23 -29.14 -41.30
C PHE A 11 25.08 -28.21 -40.91
N GLY A 12 24.37 -27.64 -41.88
CA GLY A 12 23.21 -26.77 -41.63
C GLY A 12 22.06 -27.48 -40.92
N LEU A 13 21.72 -28.72 -41.33
CA LEU A 13 20.66 -29.50 -40.67
C LEU A 13 21.04 -29.92 -39.25
N SER A 14 22.30 -30.31 -39.03
CA SER A 14 22.76 -30.77 -37.70
C SER A 14 22.77 -29.66 -36.66
N LEU A 15 23.14 -28.44 -37.07
CA LEU A 15 23.14 -27.26 -36.19
C LEU A 15 21.71 -26.82 -35.82
N VAL A 16 20.78 -26.85 -36.79
CA VAL A 16 19.36 -26.54 -36.55
C VAL A 16 18.70 -27.58 -35.64
N VAL A 17 18.99 -28.86 -35.82
CA VAL A 17 18.47 -29.93 -34.94
C VAL A 17 19.01 -29.79 -33.52
N CYS A 18 20.30 -29.48 -33.33
CA CYS A 18 20.84 -29.23 -32.00
C CYS A 18 20.16 -28.04 -31.30
N VAL A 19 19.94 -26.92 -32.02
CA VAL A 19 19.28 -25.73 -31.44
C VAL A 19 17.82 -26.01 -31.07
N LEU A 20 17.10 -26.79 -31.87
CA LEU A 20 15.71 -27.18 -31.57
C LEU A 20 15.62 -28.14 -30.37
N VAL A 21 16.56 -29.07 -30.23
CA VAL A 21 16.61 -30.01 -29.09
C VAL A 21 16.99 -29.29 -27.79
N LEU A 22 17.93 -28.33 -27.84
CA LEU A 22 18.31 -27.51 -26.68
C LEU A 22 17.16 -26.58 -26.23
N SER A 23 16.32 -26.13 -27.14
CA SER A 23 15.17 -25.25 -26.81
C SER A 23 14.01 -26.00 -26.16
N ALA A 24 13.85 -27.30 -26.44
CA ALA A 24 12.76 -28.12 -25.89
C ALA A 24 13.02 -28.65 -24.46
N ALA A 25 14.25 -28.54 -23.96
CA ALA A 25 14.64 -29.10 -22.66
C ALA A 25 14.65 -28.09 -21.50
N VAL A 26 14.33 -26.82 -21.75
CA VAL A 26 14.23 -25.81 -20.68
C VAL A 26 12.85 -25.94 -20.03
N THR A 27 12.73 -26.85 -19.05
CA THR A 27 11.61 -26.80 -18.13
C THR A 27 11.72 -25.47 -17.36
N PRO A 28 10.67 -24.64 -17.34
CA PRO A 28 10.69 -23.45 -16.50
C PRO A 28 10.81 -23.93 -15.05
N VAL A 29 11.93 -23.61 -14.41
CA VAL A 29 12.07 -23.79 -12.96
C VAL A 29 11.08 -22.83 -12.33
N LYS A 30 9.95 -23.36 -11.87
CA LYS A 30 9.07 -22.65 -10.95
C LYS A 30 9.86 -22.43 -9.66
N VAL A 31 10.44 -21.24 -9.51
CA VAL A 31 10.89 -20.76 -8.22
C VAL A 31 9.65 -20.30 -7.47
N GLU A 32 8.98 -21.26 -6.83
CA GLU A 32 7.92 -20.95 -5.88
C GLU A 32 8.63 -20.44 -4.64
N ALA A 33 8.59 -19.13 -4.40
CA ALA A 33 9.07 -18.56 -3.15
C ALA A 33 8.10 -18.99 -2.04
N GLU A 34 8.32 -20.17 -1.47
CA GLU A 34 7.60 -20.62 -0.28
C GLU A 34 8.14 -19.82 0.91
N THR A 35 7.51 -18.68 1.19
CA THR A 35 7.75 -17.96 2.43
C THR A 35 7.22 -18.84 3.57
N PRO A 36 8.08 -19.35 4.47
CA PRO A 36 7.62 -20.20 5.55
C PRO A 36 6.65 -19.42 6.43
N PHE A 37 5.48 -19.99 6.72
CA PHE A 37 4.59 -19.43 7.73
C PHE A 37 5.28 -19.55 9.10
N LEU A 38 5.68 -18.40 9.65
CA LEU A 38 6.43 -18.34 10.91
C LEU A 38 5.56 -18.57 12.16
N GLY A 39 4.27 -18.86 11.99
CA GLY A 39 3.31 -18.98 13.08
C GLY A 39 2.65 -17.64 13.46
N PRO A 40 1.71 -17.67 14.41
CA PRO A 40 1.09 -16.46 14.94
C PRO A 40 2.12 -15.62 15.72
N VAL A 41 2.01 -14.31 15.58
CA VAL A 41 2.82 -13.37 16.37
C VAL A 41 2.37 -13.39 17.84
N PRO A 42 3.29 -13.29 18.82
CA PRO A 42 2.93 -13.15 20.22
C PRO A 42 2.09 -11.89 20.47
N LYS A 43 1.22 -11.94 21.50
CA LYS A 43 0.45 -10.77 21.92
C LYS A 43 1.40 -9.61 22.28
N PRO A 44 1.13 -8.36 21.84
CA PRO A 44 1.98 -7.23 22.17
C PRO A 44 1.94 -6.90 23.67
N VAL A 45 3.07 -6.42 24.19
CA VAL A 45 3.18 -5.88 25.55
C VAL A 45 2.87 -4.39 25.52
N CYS A 46 1.73 -4.02 26.09
CA CYS A 46 1.28 -2.63 26.12
C CYS A 46 1.81 -1.89 27.36
N GLN A 47 1.96 -0.57 27.22
CA GLN A 47 2.42 0.31 28.30
C GLN A 47 1.29 0.58 29.32
N PRO A 48 1.62 0.91 30.57
CA PRO A 48 0.63 1.40 31.52
C PRO A 48 -0.13 2.60 30.96
N GLY A 49 -1.47 2.51 30.95
CA GLY A 49 -2.35 3.55 30.41
C GLY A 49 -2.75 3.35 28.94
N ASP A 50 -2.17 2.38 28.23
CA ASP A 50 -2.60 2.03 26.87
C ASP A 50 -4.07 1.59 26.84
N ARG A 51 -4.79 2.07 25.82
CA ARG A 51 -6.19 1.74 25.60
C ARG A 51 -6.31 0.62 24.57
N THR A 52 -6.22 -0.61 25.04
CA THR A 52 -6.25 -1.79 24.16
C THR A 52 -7.65 -2.14 23.65
N GLU A 53 -7.71 -2.72 22.45
CA GLU A 53 -8.88 -3.45 21.95
C GLU A 53 -9.33 -4.52 22.97
N LYS A 54 -10.64 -4.79 23.02
CA LYS A 54 -11.22 -5.81 23.93
C LYS A 54 -11.55 -7.14 23.26
N GLY A 55 -11.66 -7.15 21.93
CA GLY A 55 -11.96 -8.32 21.12
C GLY A 55 -10.71 -9.10 20.68
N VAL A 56 -10.83 -9.79 19.55
CA VAL A 56 -9.67 -10.30 18.81
C VAL A 56 -8.97 -9.16 18.06
N ASP A 57 -7.71 -9.33 17.68
CA ASP A 57 -6.90 -8.29 17.02
C ASP A 57 -7.63 -7.75 15.76
N GLY A 58 -7.83 -6.43 15.72
CA GLY A 58 -8.54 -5.72 14.64
C GLY A 58 -10.07 -5.76 14.72
N GLN A 59 -10.65 -6.33 15.78
CA GLN A 59 -12.10 -6.38 15.97
C GLN A 59 -12.63 -5.16 16.72
N LEU A 60 -13.60 -4.48 16.11
CA LEU A 60 -14.46 -3.52 16.81
C LEU A 60 -15.73 -4.21 17.34
N THR A 61 -15.81 -4.45 18.65
CA THR A 61 -16.91 -5.22 19.26
C THR A 61 -18.25 -4.48 19.23
N LEU A 62 -19.36 -5.20 19.45
CA LEU A 62 -20.68 -4.57 19.57
C LEU A 62 -20.76 -3.66 20.80
N ALA A 63 -20.17 -4.07 21.93
CA ALA A 63 -20.15 -3.28 23.17
C ALA A 63 -19.34 -1.97 23.00
N GLU A 64 -18.22 -2.01 22.29
CA GLU A 64 -17.43 -0.81 22.00
C GLU A 64 -18.18 0.18 21.10
N ARG A 65 -18.95 -0.33 20.11
CA ARG A 65 -19.81 0.50 19.26
C ARG A 65 -20.98 1.10 20.04
N SER A 66 -21.71 0.29 20.81
CA SER A 66 -22.91 0.74 21.52
C SER A 66 -22.62 1.69 22.67
N SER A 67 -21.46 1.55 23.33
CA SER A 67 -21.03 2.46 24.40
C SER A 67 -20.41 3.77 23.89
N GLY A 68 -20.18 3.89 22.57
CA GLY A 68 -19.42 5.00 21.99
C GLY A 68 -17.92 4.94 22.28
N ALA A 69 -17.40 3.85 22.86
CA ALA A 69 -15.97 3.65 23.02
C ALA A 69 -15.23 3.68 21.66
N SER A 70 -15.90 3.31 20.57
CA SER A 70 -15.35 3.37 19.21
C SER A 70 -15.00 4.77 18.70
N THR A 71 -15.45 5.84 19.37
CA THR A 71 -15.18 7.22 18.93
C THR A 71 -13.84 7.77 19.43
N ARG A 72 -13.09 6.95 20.18
CA ARG A 72 -11.76 7.29 20.71
C ARG A 72 -10.73 6.28 20.21
N PRO A 73 -9.46 6.69 20.02
CA PRO A 73 -8.41 5.81 19.52
C PRO A 73 -8.10 4.67 20.51
N TYR A 74 -7.72 3.53 19.97
CA TYR A 74 -7.11 2.41 20.70
C TYR A 74 -5.62 2.39 20.40
N ASN A 75 -4.81 2.00 21.37
CA ASN A 75 -3.36 1.96 21.22
C ASN A 75 -2.75 0.87 22.09
N CYS A 76 -1.61 0.33 21.63
CA CYS A 76 -0.74 -0.55 22.38
C CYS A 76 0.70 -0.36 21.87
N ASN A 77 1.65 -0.05 22.75
CA ASN A 77 3.06 0.17 22.40
C ASN A 77 3.31 1.32 21.40
N LEU A 78 2.39 2.28 21.34
CA LEU A 78 2.47 3.49 20.52
C LEU A 78 1.61 4.59 21.12
N ALA A 79 2.02 5.84 20.90
CA ALA A 79 1.36 7.04 21.39
C ALA A 79 1.20 8.06 20.26
N ILE A 80 0.13 8.85 20.32
CA ILE A 80 -0.09 9.96 19.38
C ILE A 80 0.92 11.07 19.69
N VAL A 81 1.72 11.44 18.69
CA VAL A 81 2.69 12.55 18.79
C VAL A 81 2.05 13.88 18.35
N GLY A 82 1.25 13.84 17.29
CA GLY A 82 0.49 14.94 16.73
C GLY A 82 -0.57 14.40 15.78
N GLU A 83 -1.58 15.22 15.49
CA GLU A 83 -2.74 14.83 14.69
C GLU A 83 -3.20 15.99 13.81
N TYR A 84 -3.66 15.66 12.61
CA TYR A 84 -4.47 16.54 11.78
C TYR A 84 -5.65 15.72 11.25
N ALA A 85 -6.85 15.97 11.78
CA ALA A 85 -8.06 15.22 11.41
C ALA A 85 -8.53 15.51 9.97
N GLY A 86 -8.16 16.68 9.43
CA GLY A 86 -8.56 17.10 8.10
C GLY A 86 -10.07 17.14 7.92
N GLN A 87 -10.52 16.83 6.70
CA GLN A 87 -11.92 16.85 6.29
C GLN A 87 -12.50 15.43 6.11
N GLY A 88 -11.71 14.40 6.40
CA GLY A 88 -12.04 13.01 6.09
C GLY A 88 -11.78 12.64 4.62
N ALA A 89 -12.29 11.47 4.22
CA ALA A 89 -12.21 10.94 2.86
C ALA A 89 -10.80 10.77 2.26
N GLY A 90 -9.74 10.77 3.07
CA GLY A 90 -8.39 10.48 2.60
C GLY A 90 -8.12 8.99 2.51
N HIS A 91 -7.54 8.56 1.39
CA HIS A 91 -7.16 7.17 1.14
C HIS A 91 -5.65 6.99 0.96
N GLN A 92 -4.93 8.07 0.63
CA GLN A 92 -3.50 8.04 0.32
C GLN A 92 -2.74 9.07 1.14
N LEU A 93 -1.52 8.71 1.52
CA LEU A 93 -0.53 9.58 2.15
C LEU A 93 0.79 9.47 1.37
N MET A 94 1.30 10.59 0.88
CA MET A 94 2.67 10.72 0.37
C MET A 94 3.44 11.75 1.19
N TRP A 95 4.78 11.75 1.08
CA TRP A 95 5.62 12.70 1.82
C TRP A 95 6.88 13.07 1.05
N TYR A 96 7.38 14.27 1.29
CA TYR A 96 8.69 14.74 0.84
C TYR A 96 9.22 15.81 1.80
N GLY A 97 10.44 15.63 2.30
CA GLY A 97 11.00 16.52 3.34
C GLY A 97 10.10 16.60 4.57
N HIS A 98 9.69 17.80 4.96
CA HIS A 98 8.76 18.06 6.05
C HIS A 98 7.31 18.30 5.59
N CYS A 99 6.94 17.78 4.41
CA CYS A 99 5.60 17.90 3.87
C CYS A 99 4.91 16.53 3.82
N ALA A 100 3.66 16.49 4.25
CA ALA A 100 2.75 15.37 4.04
C ALA A 100 1.66 15.77 3.03
N TYR A 101 1.32 14.87 2.12
CA TYR A 101 0.35 15.04 1.05
C TYR A 101 -0.76 14.02 1.27
N VAL A 102 -1.96 14.48 1.64
CA VAL A 102 -3.09 13.63 1.98
C VAL A 102 -4.21 13.86 0.99
N THR A 103 -4.63 12.82 0.29
CA THR A 103 -5.75 12.94 -0.65
C THR A 103 -7.05 13.25 0.08
N THR A 104 -8.00 13.83 -0.63
CA THR A 104 -9.41 13.90 -0.21
C THR A 104 -10.26 13.34 -1.34
N GLU A 105 -11.14 12.40 -1.04
CA GLU A 105 -12.13 11.92 -2.00
C GLU A 105 -13.38 12.77 -1.90
N GLY A 106 -13.57 13.60 -2.92
CA GLY A 106 -14.70 14.52 -3.00
C GLY A 106 -15.88 14.00 -3.82
N PHE A 107 -15.85 12.76 -4.35
CA PHE A 107 -16.88 12.31 -5.30
C PHE A 107 -18.30 12.45 -4.74
N GLU A 108 -18.49 12.14 -3.46
CA GLU A 108 -19.78 12.32 -2.78
C GLU A 108 -19.91 13.69 -2.10
N ALA A 109 -18.83 14.45 -1.96
CA ALA A 109 -18.87 15.76 -1.33
C ALA A 109 -19.70 16.75 -2.17
N GLY A 110 -20.59 17.49 -1.51
CA GLY A 110 -21.56 18.36 -2.17
C GLY A 110 -22.74 17.61 -2.81
N GLN A 111 -22.83 16.29 -2.67
CA GLN A 111 -23.92 15.46 -3.18
C GLN A 111 -24.69 14.78 -2.04
N LYS A 112 -25.96 14.42 -2.25
CA LYS A 112 -26.77 13.58 -1.33
C LYS A 112 -26.80 14.06 0.14
N GLY A 113 -26.71 15.37 0.37
CA GLY A 113 -26.70 15.94 1.72
C GLY A 113 -25.33 15.91 2.44
N VAL A 114 -24.27 15.50 1.74
CA VAL A 114 -22.89 15.62 2.19
C VAL A 114 -22.39 17.05 1.89
N PRO A 115 -21.86 17.80 2.88
CA PRO A 115 -21.27 19.10 2.64
C PRO A 115 -20.12 19.05 1.61
N PRO A 116 -19.88 20.11 0.82
CA PRO A 116 -18.71 20.17 -0.04
C PRO A 116 -17.42 20.20 0.81
N LEU A 117 -16.32 19.70 0.25
CA LEU A 117 -14.99 19.87 0.84
C LEU A 117 -14.60 21.36 0.76
N LEU A 118 -14.06 21.89 1.85
CA LEU A 118 -13.46 23.23 1.93
C LEU A 118 -12.15 23.30 1.13
N HIS A 119 -11.35 22.23 1.15
CA HIS A 119 -10.09 22.10 0.43
C HIS A 119 -10.08 20.75 -0.30
N PRO A 120 -10.66 20.66 -1.52
CA PRO A 120 -10.69 19.43 -2.30
C PRO A 120 -9.30 19.08 -2.85
N GLY A 121 -9.15 17.86 -3.38
CA GLY A 121 -7.91 17.39 -3.97
C GLY A 121 -6.88 16.94 -2.92
N ILE A 122 -5.60 17.26 -3.13
CA ILE A 122 -4.50 16.81 -2.26
C ILE A 122 -4.14 17.89 -1.25
N GLN A 123 -4.43 17.66 0.03
CA GLN A 123 -4.04 18.56 1.12
C GLN A 123 -2.55 18.45 1.42
N VAL A 124 -1.87 19.59 1.53
CA VAL A 124 -0.45 19.71 1.86
C VAL A 124 -0.31 20.17 3.30
N LEU A 125 0.36 19.37 4.12
CA LEU A 125 0.61 19.64 5.53
C LEU A 125 2.10 19.91 5.75
N ASP A 126 2.41 20.94 6.51
CA ASP A 126 3.73 21.13 7.13
C ASP A 126 3.79 20.30 8.42
N VAL A 127 4.74 19.36 8.43
CA VAL A 127 5.04 18.46 9.56
C VAL A 127 6.47 18.67 10.10
N SER A 128 7.06 19.85 9.87
CA SER A 128 8.36 20.23 10.44
C SER A 128 8.35 20.21 11.97
N ASN A 129 7.22 20.57 12.58
CA ASN A 129 6.91 20.27 13.97
C ASN A 129 5.91 19.10 14.05
N PRO A 130 6.37 17.86 14.33
CA PRO A 130 5.50 16.67 14.33
C PRO A 130 4.46 16.68 15.45
N ARG A 131 4.62 17.52 16.48
CA ARG A 131 3.63 17.68 17.56
C ARG A 131 2.46 18.59 17.18
N ALA A 132 2.58 19.33 16.09
CA ALA A 132 1.54 20.22 15.60
C ALA A 132 1.56 20.27 14.07
N PRO A 133 1.17 19.18 13.37
CA PRO A 133 0.97 19.21 11.92
C PRO A 133 0.01 20.33 11.52
N ARG A 134 0.34 21.09 10.47
CA ARG A 134 -0.48 22.22 10.02
C ARG A 134 -0.82 22.10 8.55
N TYR A 135 -2.09 22.29 8.22
CA TYR A 135 -2.49 22.55 6.85
C TYR A 135 -1.82 23.81 6.33
N VAL A 136 -1.28 23.74 5.11
CA VAL A 136 -0.62 24.85 4.42
C VAL A 136 -1.43 25.27 3.20
N THR A 137 -1.72 24.31 2.31
CA THR A 137 -2.44 24.53 1.04
C THR A 137 -3.00 23.20 0.53
N HIS A 138 -3.64 23.21 -0.64
CA HIS A 138 -4.04 22.02 -1.37
C HIS A 138 -3.67 22.12 -2.86
N LEU A 139 -3.59 20.97 -3.53
CA LEU A 139 -3.45 20.84 -4.97
C LEU A 139 -4.81 20.44 -5.53
N ASP A 140 -5.36 21.27 -6.41
CA ASP A 140 -6.72 21.15 -6.99
C ASP A 140 -6.70 21.21 -8.52
N ASP A 141 -5.55 20.95 -9.13
CA ASP A 141 -5.46 20.76 -10.57
C ASP A 141 -6.14 19.44 -11.00
N PRO A 142 -6.42 19.24 -12.31
CA PRO A 142 -7.13 18.04 -12.78
C PRO A 142 -6.46 16.70 -12.44
N ALA A 143 -5.15 16.65 -12.18
CA ALA A 143 -4.48 15.42 -11.76
C ALA A 143 -4.61 15.14 -10.26
N SER A 144 -5.06 16.13 -9.49
CA SER A 144 -5.12 16.10 -8.02
C SER A 144 -6.54 15.97 -7.47
N LEU A 145 -7.59 16.02 -8.31
CA LEU A 145 -9.02 15.93 -7.95
C LEU A 145 -9.64 14.56 -8.23
#